data_AF-A0A6L5QUL2-F1
#
_entry.id   AF-A0A6L5QUL2-F1
#
_cell.length_a   1.000
_cell.length_b   1.000
_cell.length_c   1.000
_cell.angle_alpha   90.00
_cell.angle_beta   90.00
_cell.angle_gamma   90.00
#
_symmetry.space_group_name_H-M   'P 1'
#
loop_
_entity.id
_entity.type
_entity.pdbx_description
1 polymer ?
#
loop_
_entity_poly.entity_id
_entity_poly.type
_entity_poly.pdbx_seq_one_letter_code
_entity_poly.pdbx_strand_id
1 'polypeptide(L)' 'MIDSKTIDELATKLSSLVPESLKNAGDDLGKQFKQALQSGLAKMDLVTREEFDAQTKVLERTREKLEALEKKVSSLED' A
#
# COMPACT_ATOMS: atom_id res chain seq x y z
N MET A 1 3.44 -2.39 -2.24
CA MET A 1 2.12 -2.26 -1.60
C MET A 1 2.32 -2.35 -0.10
N ILE A 2 1.48 -1.71 0.71
CA ILE A 2 1.63 -1.77 2.17
C ILE A 2 1.10 -3.13 2.65
N ASP A 3 2.00 -4.07 2.94
CA ASP A 3 1.67 -5.37 3.53
C ASP A 3 1.45 -5.25 5.04
N SER A 4 0.68 -6.16 5.65
CA SER A 4 0.55 -6.23 7.12
C SER A 4 1.92 -6.30 7.80
N LYS A 5 2.88 -7.03 7.19
CA LYS A 5 4.27 -7.06 7.66
C LYS A 5 4.93 -5.68 7.66
N THR A 6 4.67 -4.84 6.67
CA THR A 6 5.23 -3.48 6.62
C THR A 6 4.59 -2.58 7.66
N ILE A 7 3.30 -2.76 7.98
CA ILE A 7 2.61 -2.07 9.09
C ILE A 7 3.20 -2.51 10.42
N ASP A 8 3.41 -3.82 10.60
CA ASP A 8 3.98 -4.42 11.82
C ASP A 8 5.44 -4.00 12.01
N GLU A 9 6.22 -3.91 10.94
CA GLU A 9 7.59 -3.36 10.95
C GLU A 9 7.60 -1.86 11.27
N LEU A 10 6.65 -1.09 10.73
CA LEU A 10 6.48 0.32 11.08
C LEU A 10 6.16 0.46 12.57
N ALA A 11 5.20 -0.33 13.05
CA ALA A 11 4.80 -0.35 14.45
C ALA A 11 5.97 -0.75 15.35
N THR A 12 6.78 -1.75 14.96
CA THR A 12 7.96 -2.19 15.71
C THR A 12 9.06 -1.13 15.74
N LYS A 13 9.36 -0.50 14.60
CA LYS A 13 10.33 0.62 14.52
C LYS A 13 9.88 1.80 15.36
N LEU A 14 8.61 2.16 15.29
CA LEU A 14 8.06 3.27 16.06
C LEU A 14 8.05 2.96 17.56
N SER A 15 7.75 1.71 17.94
CA SER A 15 7.87 1.22 19.33
C SER A 15 9.31 1.27 19.85
N SER A 16 10.29 1.00 18.98
CA SER A 16 11.72 1.06 19.34
C SER A 16 12.26 2.48 19.54
N LEU A 17 11.55 3.50 19.05
CA LEU A 17 11.88 4.92 19.24
C LEU A 17 11.25 5.51 20.51
N VAL A 18 10.45 4.72 21.25
CA VAL A 18 9.83 5.16 22.50
C VAL A 18 10.90 5.23 23.61
N PRO A 19 11.07 6.39 24.29
CA PRO A 19 12.01 6.54 25.39
C PRO A 19 11.83 5.49 26.50
N GLU A 20 12.93 5.05 27.09
CA GLU A 20 12.94 3.99 28.12
C GLU A 20 12.11 4.34 29.37
N SER A 21 11.94 5.65 29.63
CA SER A 21 11.06 6.19 30.68
C SER A 21 9.56 5.93 30.45
N LEU A 22 9.13 5.69 29.21
CA LEU A 22 7.74 5.38 28.83
C LEU A 22 7.49 3.87 28.63
N LYS A 23 8.55 3.05 28.65
CA LYS A 23 8.49 1.60 28.46
C LYS A 23 7.70 0.88 29.57
N ASN A 24 7.69 1.43 30.78
CA ASN A 24 6.93 0.91 31.93
C ASN A 24 5.42 1.18 31.86
N ALA A 25 4.97 2.04 30.94
CA ALA A 25 3.55 2.22 30.57
C ALA A 25 3.20 1.47 29.26
N GLY A 26 4.10 0.59 28.81
CA GLY A 26 4.27 0.17 27.41
C GLY A 26 3.09 -0.55 26.76
N ASP A 27 2.30 -1.32 27.51
CA ASP A 27 1.18 -2.07 26.92
C ASP A 27 0.02 -1.18 26.50
N ASP A 28 -0.32 -0.17 27.31
CA ASP A 28 -1.39 0.79 26.98
C ASP A 28 -0.93 1.80 25.93
N LEU A 29 0.33 2.22 26.00
CA LEU A 29 0.92 3.16 25.04
C LEU A 29 1.08 2.51 23.66
N GLY A 30 1.46 1.23 23.60
CA GLY A 30 1.52 0.45 22.36
C GLY A 30 0.15 0.29 21.69
N LYS A 31 -0.92 0.07 22.47
CA LYS A 31 -2.30 0.03 21.96
C LYS A 31 -2.75 1.37 21.40
N GLN A 32 -2.50 2.46 22.13
CA GLN A 32 -2.82 3.82 21.68
C GLN A 32 -2.04 4.18 20.39
N PHE A 33 -0.78 3.77 20.30
CA PHE A 33 0.05 3.98 19.13
C PHE A 33 -0.47 3.22 17.90
N LYS A 34 -0.82 1.94 18.07
CA LYS A 34 -1.43 1.12 17.01
C LYS A 34 -2.74 1.74 16.52
N GLN A 35 -3.59 2.22 17.42
CA GLN A 35 -4.82 2.92 17.08
C GLN A 35 -4.58 4.22 16.31
N ALA A 36 -3.59 5.02 16.72
CA ALA A 36 -3.20 6.25 16.02
C ALA A 36 -2.68 5.95 14.62
N LEU A 37 -1.86 4.91 14.46
CA LEU A 37 -1.35 4.46 13.16
C LEU A 37 -2.48 3.97 12.24
N GLN A 38 -3.38 3.13 12.77
CA GLN A 38 -4.56 2.65 12.04
C GLN A 38 -5.47 3.81 11.62
N SER A 39 -5.67 4.80 12.50
CA SER A 39 -6.46 5.99 12.20
C SER A 39 -5.78 6.89 11.16
N GLY A 40 -4.45 6.98 11.19
CA GLY A 40 -3.66 7.73 10.20
C GLY A 40 -3.75 7.08 8.83
N LEU A 41 -3.60 5.75 8.76
CA LEU A 41 -3.73 4.99 7.51
C LEU A 41 -5.15 5.04 6.96
N ALA A 42 -6.19 5.00 7.82
CA ALA A 42 -7.57 5.14 7.39
C ALA A 42 -7.90 6.54 6.82
N LYS A 43 -7.11 7.56 7.15
CA LYS A 43 -7.22 8.92 6.58
C LYS A 43 -6.43 9.10 5.30
N MET A 44 -5.55 8.15 4.95
CA MET A 44 -4.91 8.14 3.64
C MET A 44 -5.92 7.56 2.65
N ASP A 45 -6.06 8.16 1.47
CA ASP A 45 -6.93 7.68 0.38
C ASP A 45 -6.35 6.37 -0.23
N LEU A 46 -6.28 5.33 0.59
CA LEU A 46 -5.75 4.03 0.26
C LEU A 46 -6.82 3.23 -0.48
N VAL A 47 -6.42 2.61 -1.59
CA VAL A 47 -7.23 1.60 -2.27
C VAL A 47 -6.98 0.23 -1.66
N THR A 48 -8.00 -0.63 -1.71
CA THR A 48 -7.86 -2.02 -1.25
C THR A 48 -6.91 -2.81 -2.15
N ARG A 49 -6.40 -3.93 -1.63
CA ARG A 49 -5.57 -4.86 -2.43
C ARG A 49 -6.30 -5.31 -3.69
N GLU A 50 -7.57 -5.67 -3.53
CA GLU A 50 -8.41 -6.22 -4.59
C GLU A 50 -8.65 -5.20 -5.70
N GLU A 51 -8.92 -3.94 -5.33
CA GLU A 51 -9.05 -2.84 -6.29
C GLU A 51 -7.74 -2.57 -7.03
N PHE A 52 -6.60 -2.57 -6.32
CA PHE A 52 -5.29 -2.39 -6.94
C PHE A 52 -4.97 -3.50 -7.95
N ASP A 53 -5.20 -4.76 -7.57
CA ASP A 53 -4.96 -5.92 -8.44
C ASP A 53 -5.93 -5.91 -9.65
N ALA A 54 -7.18 -5.48 -9.44
CA ALA A 54 -8.15 -5.30 -10.53
C ALA A 54 -7.67 -4.24 -11.53
N GLN A 55 -7.21 -3.07 -11.06
CA GLN A 55 -6.70 -2.01 -11.92
C GLN A 55 -5.43 -2.44 -12.68
N THR A 56 -4.56 -3.20 -12.03
CA THR A 56 -3.36 -3.75 -12.67
C THR A 56 -3.72 -4.64 -13.86
N LYS A 57 -4.72 -5.52 -13.72
CA LYS A 57 -5.23 -6.37 -14.82
C LYS A 57 -5.86 -5.56 -15.94
N VAL A 58 -6.57 -4.49 -15.61
CA VAL A 58 -7.15 -3.58 -16.62
C VAL A 58 -6.03 -2.91 -17.43
N LEU A 59 -4.98 -2.44 -16.75
CA LEU A 59 -3.83 -1.81 -17.40
C LEU A 59 -3.08 -2.78 -18.32
N GLU A 60 -2.86 -4.01 -17.86
CA GLU A 60 -2.23 -5.08 -18.64
C GLU A 60 -2.99 -5.33 -19.94
N ARG A 61 -4.31 -5.58 -19.86
CA ARG A 61 -5.16 -5.77 -21.04
C ARG A 61 -5.20 -4.56 -21.96
N THR A 62 -5.11 -3.36 -21.40
CA THR A 62 -5.08 -2.12 -22.18
C THR A 62 -3.78 -2.03 -22.99
N ARG A 63 -2.63 -2.40 -22.40
CA ARG A 63 -1.35 -2.46 -23.11
C ARG A 63 -1.38 -3.47 -24.25
N GLU A 64 -1.87 -4.68 -23.99
CA GLU A 64 -2.00 -5.70 -25.04
C GLU A 64 -2.85 -5.22 -26.23
N LYS A 65 -3.99 -4.56 -25.94
CA LYS A 65 -4.85 -3.99 -26.98
C LYS A 65 -4.17 -2.84 -27.71
N LEU A 66 -3.42 -1.99 -27.00
CA LEU A 66 -2.69 -0.87 -27.59
C LEU A 66 -1.62 -1.39 -28.56
N GLU A 67 -0.80 -2.35 -28.14
CA GLU A 67 0.21 -2.97 -29.00
C GLU A 67 -0.40 -3.63 -30.24
N ALA A 68 -1.56 -4.28 -30.09
CA ALA A 68 -2.27 -4.88 -31.22
C ALA A 68 -2.81 -3.81 -32.21
N LEU A 69 -3.26 -2.67 -31.71
CA LEU A 69 -3.70 -1.54 -32.55
C LEU A 69 -2.51 -0.87 -33.23
N GLU A 70 -1.42 -0.64 -32.53
CA GLU A 70 -0.17 -0.09 -33.09
C GLU A 70 0.34 -0.95 -34.26
N LYS A 71 0.34 -2.29 -34.10
CA LYS A 71 0.70 -3.21 -35.20
C LYS A 71 -0.23 -3.09 -36.40
N LYS A 72 -1.55 -2.96 -36.17
CA LYS A 72 -2.53 -2.80 -37.25
C LYS A 72 -2.33 -1.49 -37.99
N VAL A 73 -2.10 -0.39 -37.28
CA VAL A 73 -1.84 0.91 -37.89
C VAL A 73 -0.56 0.86 -38.72
N SER A 74 0.54 0.34 -38.15
CA SER A 74 1.80 0.17 -38.90
C SER A 74 1.60 -0.63 -40.19
N SER A 75 0.84 -1.74 -40.15
CA SER A 75 0.56 -2.54 -41.35
C SER A 75 -0.30 -1.86 -42.42
N LEU A 76 -0.99 -0.77 -42.08
CA LEU A 76 -1.82 0.02 -43.00
C LEU A 76 -1.08 1.26 -43.53
N GLU A 77 -0.01 1.68 -42.85
CA GLU A 77 0.85 2.80 -43.25
C GLU A 77 2.02 2.36 -44.14
N ASP A 78 2.33 1.05 -44.16
CA ASP A 78 3.23 0.38 -45.12
C ASP A 78 2.57 0.20 -46.50
#